data_AF-C2ER70-F1
#
_entry.id   AF-C2ER70-F1
#
_cell.length_a   1.000
_cell.length_b   1.000
_cell.length_c   1.000
_cell.angle_alpha   90.00
_cell.angle_beta   90.00
_cell.angle_gamma   90.00
#
_symmetry.space_group_name_H-M   'P 1'
#
loop_
_entity.id
_entity.type
_entity.pdbx_description
1 polymer ?
#
loop_
_entity_poly.entity_id
_entity_poly.type
_entity_poly.pdbx_seq_one_letter_code
_entity_poly.pdbx_strand_id
1 'polypeptide(L)' 'MKKMFSINPNIKATVAQSPLKMGKVTTKVVYRLIENKKVPKKIIIPVDLINQKNLTQHNISGWQ' A
#
# COMPACT_ATOMS: atom_id res chain seq x y z
N MET A 1 -11.88 -1.94 2.02
CA MET A 1 -11.95 -0.49 2.45
C MET A 1 -13.12 0.33 1.88
N LYS A 2 -13.52 0.21 0.61
CA LYS A 2 -14.66 0.98 0.05
C LYS A 2 -15.97 0.77 0.83
N LYS A 3 -16.21 -0.48 1.28
CA LYS A 3 -17.39 -0.83 2.08
C LYS A 3 -17.50 0.00 3.37
N MET A 4 -16.39 0.35 4.03
CA MET A 4 -16.42 1.20 5.24
C MET A 4 -16.96 2.60 4.95
N PHE A 5 -16.50 3.24 3.87
CA PHE A 5 -16.99 4.56 3.47
C PHE A 5 -18.46 4.53 3.01
N SER A 6 -18.95 3.38 2.55
CA SER A 6 -20.37 3.18 2.22
C SER A 6 -21.25 2.86 3.43
N ILE A 7 -20.70 2.29 4.51
CA ILE A 7 -21.46 1.87 5.70
C ILE A 7 -21.60 3.01 6.72
N ASN A 8 -20.61 3.89 6.85
CA ASN A 8 -20.64 4.96 7.85
C ASN A 8 -20.34 6.35 7.23
N PRO A 9 -21.34 7.25 7.15
CA PRO A 9 -21.20 8.57 6.55
C PRO A 9 -20.28 9.52 7.35
N ASN A 10 -19.93 9.16 8.59
CA ASN A 10 -19.03 9.96 9.43
C ASN A 10 -17.55 9.70 9.12
N ILE A 11 -17.21 8.66 8.35
CA ILE A 11 -15.82 8.38 7.97
C ILE A 11 -15.38 9.39 6.90
N LYS A 12 -14.46 10.29 7.27
CA LYS A 12 -13.93 11.34 6.38
C LYS A 12 -12.71 10.89 5.58
N ALA A 13 -11.80 10.17 6.22
CA ALA A 13 -10.59 9.65 5.59
C ALA A 13 -10.00 8.47 6.37
N THR A 14 -9.13 7.70 5.73
CA THR A 14 -8.30 6.65 6.35
C THR A 14 -6.94 6.59 5.68
N VAL A 15 -5.95 6.00 6.33
CA VAL A 15 -4.64 5.72 5.73
C VAL A 15 -4.63 4.28 5.24
N ALA A 16 -4.30 4.08 3.98
CA ALA A 16 -4.14 2.76 3.39
C ALA A 16 -2.68 2.39 3.20
N GLN A 17 -2.35 1.18 3.63
CA GLN A 17 -1.07 0.53 3.37
C GLN A 17 -1.15 -0.33 2.11
N SER A 18 0.00 -0.79 1.60
CA SER A 18 0.06 -1.60 0.37
C SER A 18 1.00 -2.81 0.47
N PRO A 19 0.65 -3.89 1.21
CA PRO A 19 1.20 -5.23 1.11
C PRO A 19 1.54 -5.78 -0.26
N LEU A 20 0.72 -5.55 -1.29
CA LEU A 20 1.16 -5.95 -2.63
C LEU A 20 2.42 -5.18 -3.07
N LYS A 21 2.48 -3.87 -2.82
CA LYS A 21 3.68 -3.07 -3.11
C LYS A 21 4.84 -3.46 -2.20
N MET A 22 4.58 -3.72 -0.92
CA MET A 22 5.58 -4.19 0.04
C MET A 22 6.17 -5.53 -0.40
N GLY A 23 5.34 -6.53 -0.69
CA GLY A 23 5.78 -7.84 -1.18
C GLY A 23 6.60 -7.72 -2.46
N LYS A 24 6.13 -6.98 -3.46
CA LYS A 24 6.87 -6.75 -4.72
C LYS A 24 8.24 -6.11 -4.49
N VAL A 25 8.32 -5.12 -3.60
CA VAL A 25 9.60 -4.47 -3.25
C VAL A 25 10.51 -5.44 -2.51
N THR A 26 9.99 -6.18 -1.53
CA THR A 26 10.73 -7.20 -0.78
C THR A 26 11.32 -8.25 -1.72
N THR A 27 10.53 -8.82 -2.63
CA THR A 27 11.00 -9.81 -3.60
C THR A 27 12.17 -9.26 -4.43
N LYS A 28 12.07 -8.03 -4.94
CA LYS A 28 13.16 -7.38 -5.70
C LYS A 28 14.42 -7.19 -4.86
N VAL A 29 14.28 -6.82 -3.60
CA VAL A 29 15.41 -6.64 -2.67
C VAL A 29 16.09 -7.97 -2.38
N VAL A 30 15.32 -9.03 -2.15
CA VAL A 30 15.84 -10.39 -1.94
C VAL A 30 16.67 -10.86 -3.13
N TYR A 31 16.16 -10.72 -4.36
CA TYR A 31 16.95 -11.09 -5.54
C TYR A 31 18.26 -10.30 -5.66
N ARG A 32 18.22 -8.99 -5.38
CA ARG A 32 19.46 -8.17 -5.37
C ARG A 32 20.46 -8.65 -4.32
N LEU A 33 19.99 -9.06 -3.14
CA LEU A 33 20.86 -9.62 -2.09
C LEU A 33 21.49 -10.95 -2.53
N ILE A 34 20.71 -11.84 -3.14
CA ILE A 34 21.21 -13.12 -3.71
C ILE A 34 22.32 -12.86 -4.75
N GLU A 35 22.17 -11.81 -5.56
CA GLU A 35 23.15 -11.38 -6.55
C GLU A 35 24.33 -10.57 -5.96
N ASN A 36 24.48 -10.51 -4.63
CA ASN A 36 25.49 -9.70 -3.92
C ASN A 36 25.48 -8.20 -4.27
N LYS A 37 24.36 -7.66 -4.73
CA LYS A 37 24.19 -6.24 -5.02
C LYS A 37 23.96 -5.47 -3.73
N LYS A 38 24.53 -4.27 -3.63
CA LYS A 38 24.24 -3.34 -2.51
C LYS A 38 22.75 -3.00 -2.49
N VAL A 39 22.16 -3.04 -1.29
CA VAL A 39 20.77 -2.61 -1.03
C VAL A 39 20.75 -1.64 0.17
N PRO A 40 19.81 -0.68 0.21
CA PRO A 40 19.68 0.22 1.36
C PRO A 40 19.28 -0.54 2.63
N LYS A 41 19.81 -0.13 3.79
CA LYS A 41 19.43 -0.69 5.11
C LYS A 41 17.97 -0.42 5.47
N LYS A 42 17.39 0.67 4.96
CA LYS A 42 15.99 1.06 5.19
C LYS A 42 15.34 1.42 3.87
N ILE A 43 14.19 0.82 3.60
CA ILE A 43 13.37 1.10 2.41
C ILE A 43 12.01 1.57 2.93
N ILE A 44 11.64 2.79 2.57
CA ILE A 44 10.37 3.40 2.99
C ILE A 44 9.37 3.26 1.86
N ILE A 45 8.23 2.66 2.17
CA ILE A 45 7.11 2.52 1.23
C ILE A 45 6.04 3.53 1.67
N PRO A 46 5.67 4.49 0.80
CA PRO A 46 4.69 5.50 1.15
C PRO A 46 3.31 4.85 1.35
N VAL A 47 2.52 5.48 2.22
CA VAL A 47 1.11 5.16 2.47
C VAL A 47 0.23 6.21 1.77
N ASP A 48 -1.00 5.83 1.49
CA ASP A 48 -1.96 6.69 0.79
C ASP A 48 -3.06 7.16 1.75
N LEU A 49 -3.37 8.46 1.75
CA LEU A 49 -4.57 8.99 2.41
C LEU A 49 -5.77 8.77 1.50
N ILE A 50 -6.71 7.93 1.93
CA ILE A 50 -7.95 7.66 1.20
C ILE A 50 -9.08 8.48 1.81
N ASN A 51 -9.85 9.17 0.96
CA ASN A 51 -11.06 9.89 1.30
C ASN A 51 -12.09 9.72 0.17
N GLN A 52 -13.26 10.33 0.29
CA GLN A 52 -14.33 10.22 -0.72
C GLN A 52 -13.92 10.68 -2.12
N LYS A 53 -12.96 11.62 -2.25
CA LYS A 53 -12.54 12.18 -3.55
C LYS A 53 -11.66 11.22 -4.35
N ASN A 54 -10.83 10.42 -3.68
CA ASN A 54 -9.89 9.50 -4.35
C ASN A 54 -10.24 8.02 -4.14
N LEU A 55 -11.35 7.71 -3.47
CA LEU A 55 -11.77 6.34 -3.17
C LEU A 55 -11.80 5.44 -4.41
N THR A 56 -12.27 5.94 -5.55
CA THR A 56 -12.39 5.18 -6.80
C THR A 56 -11.05 4.80 -7.41
N GLN A 57 -10.00 5.58 -7.16
CA GLN A 57 -8.64 5.40 -7.68
C GLN A 57 -7.88 4.27 -6.98
N HIS A 58 -8.31 3.91 -5.77
CA HIS A 58 -7.73 2.80 -5.03
C HIS A 58 -8.55 1.53 -5.28
N ASN A 59 -7.89 0.54 -5.89
CA ASN A 59 -8.51 -0.74 -6.18
C ASN A 59 -8.50 -1.62 -4.92
N ILE A 60 -9.67 -2.18 -4.59
CA ILE A 60 -9.86 -3.03 -3.41
C ILE A 60 -9.10 -4.37 -3.55
N SER A 61 -8.61 -4.70 -4.75
CA SER A 61 -7.97 -6.00 -5.00
C SER A 61 -6.60 -6.15 -4.33
N GLY A 62 -5.98 -5.06 -3.86
CA GLY A 62 -4.65 -5.10 -3.25
C GLY A 62 -4.63 -5.23 -1.73
N TRP A 63 -5.75 -4.93 -1.10
CA TRP A 63 -6.11 -5.03 0.32
C TRP A 63 -7.62 -5.11 0.35
N GLN A 64 -8.16 -6.16 0.97
CA GLN A 64 -9.60 -6.42 1.17
C GLN A 64 -10.58 -5.23 1.09
#